data_AF-A0A9X1LCM0-F1
#
_entry.id   AF-A0A9X1LCM0-F1
#
_cell.length_a   1.000
_cell.length_b   1.000
_cell.length_c   1.000
_cell.angle_alpha   90.00
_cell.angle_beta   90.00
_cell.angle_gamma   90.00
#
_symmetry.space_group_name_H-M   'P 1'
#
loop_
_entity.id
_entity.type
_entity.pdbx_description
1 polymer ?
#
loop_
_entity_poly.entity_id
_entity_poly.type
_entity_poly.pdbx_seq_one_letter_code
_entity_poly.pdbx_strand_id
1 'polypeptide(L)' 'MAALTPLDGGGIKTSRASLFGGIAVAIGVFVLWVVLARDLGAAGVASLAIGAVVSGLIGLWIWRADL' A
#
# COMPACT_ATOMS: atom_id res chain seq x y z
N MET A 1 36.93 -12.63 2.84
CA MET A 1 35.60 -12.02 2.79
C MET A 1 34.72 -12.78 3.78
N ALA A 2 34.35 -12.16 4.90
CA ALA A 2 33.53 -12.82 5.92
C ALA A 2 32.09 -12.91 5.42
N ALA A 3 31.57 -14.13 5.28
CA ALA A 3 30.19 -14.35 4.87
C ALA A 3 29.26 -13.97 6.03
N LEU A 4 28.42 -12.95 5.82
CA LEU A 4 27.38 -12.57 6.77
C LEU A 4 26.36 -13.71 6.85
N THR A 5 26.27 -14.36 8.01
CA THR A 5 25.29 -15.41 8.25
C THR A 5 23.95 -14.74 8.60
N PRO A 6 22.89 -14.90 7.78
CA PRO A 6 21.61 -14.30 8.08
C PRO A 6 21.03 -14.93 9.35
N LEU A 7 20.74 -14.08 10.36
CA LEU A 7 20.21 -14.49 11.66
C LEU A 7 18.86 -15.22 11.57
N ASP A 8 18.13 -15.05 10.47
CA ASP A 8 16.81 -15.63 10.23
C ASP A 8 16.81 -16.85 9.30
N GLY A 9 17.98 -17.45 9.02
CA GLY A 9 18.07 -18.67 8.21
C GLY A 9 17.76 -18.46 6.71
N GLY A 10 17.81 -17.22 6.22
CA GLY A 10 17.62 -16.89 4.79
C GLY A 10 16.18 -16.95 4.29
N GLY A 11 15.21 -17.21 5.18
CA GLY A 11 13.79 -17.13 4.83
C GLY A 11 13.27 -15.71 4.98
N ILE A 12 12.88 -15.07 3.87
CA ILE A 12 11.96 -13.92 3.94
C ILE A 12 10.67 -14.48 4.56
N LYS A 13 10.45 -14.20 5.84
CA LYS A 13 9.18 -14.49 6.50
C LYS A 13 8.15 -13.61 5.84
N THR A 14 7.32 -14.19 4.97
CA THR A 14 6.12 -13.56 4.42
C THR A 14 5.14 -13.31 5.56
N SER A 15 5.43 -12.29 6.36
CA SER A 15 4.66 -11.97 7.54
C SER A 15 3.37 -11.33 7.08
N ARG A 16 2.23 -11.80 7.60
CA ARG A 16 0.93 -11.16 7.39
C ARG A 16 0.95 -9.66 7.74
N ALA A 17 1.96 -9.20 8.48
CA ALA A 17 2.24 -7.80 8.76
C ALA A 17 2.28 -6.90 7.50
N SER A 18 2.90 -7.33 6.40
CA SER A 18 2.95 -6.49 5.17
C SER A 18 1.58 -6.33 4.51
N LEU A 19 0.69 -7.31 4.71
CA LEU A 19 -0.69 -7.27 4.24
C LEU A 19 -1.53 -6.23 5.02
N PHE A 20 -1.39 -6.21 6.35
CA PHE A 20 -2.03 -5.20 7.19
C PHE A 20 -1.46 -3.80 6.94
N GLY A 21 -0.14 -3.68 6.75
CA GLY A 21 0.52 -2.43 6.37
C GLY A 21 0.01 -1.89 5.02
N GLY A 22 -0.07 -2.75 4.01
CA GLY A 22 -0.61 -2.40 2.70
C GLY A 22 -2.07 -1.93 2.74
N ILE A 23 -2.93 -2.58 3.53
CA ILE A 23 -4.33 -2.16 3.71
C ILE A 23 -4.41 -0.79 4.39
N ALA A 24 -3.64 -0.57 5.47
CA ALA A 24 -3.64 0.70 6.19
C ALA A 24 -3.21 1.87 5.28
N VAL A 25 -2.16 1.67 4.48
CA VAL A 25 -1.69 2.68 3.52
C VAL A 25 -2.70 2.89 2.40
N ALA A 26 -3.30 1.83 1.85
CA ALA A 26 -4.33 1.97 0.83
C ALA A 26 -5.52 2.81 1.33
N ILE A 27 -6.01 2.54 2.54
CA ILE A 27 -7.10 3.32 3.13
C ILE A 27 -6.67 4.79 3.32
N GLY A 28 -5.48 5.04 3.88
CA GLY A 28 -4.97 6.40 4.09
C GLY A 28 -4.87 7.19 2.79
N VAL A 29 -4.32 6.59 1.73
CA VAL A 29 -4.22 7.20 0.40
C VAL A 29 -5.59 7.45 -0.20
N PHE A 30 -6.53 6.51 -0.07
CA PHE A 30 -7.89 6.68 -0.59
C PHE A 30 -8.64 7.82 0.11
N VAL A 31 -8.54 7.90 1.44
CA VAL A 31 -9.17 8.98 2.20
C VAL A 31 -8.58 10.34 1.78
N LEU A 32 -7.26 10.44 1.67
CA LEU A 32 -6.60 11.65 1.19
C LEU A 32 -7.04 12.03 -0.23
N TRP A 33 -7.17 11.05 -1.12
CA TRP A 33 -7.68 11.24 -2.47
C TRP A 33 -9.10 11.83 -2.47
N VAL A 34 -9.99 11.26 -1.66
CA VAL A 34 -11.39 11.73 -1.54
C VAL A 34 -11.44 13.17 -1.03
N VAL A 35 -10.63 13.51 -0.02
CA VAL A 35 -10.58 14.87 0.53
C VAL A 35 -10.11 15.85 -0.54
N LEU A 36 -9.04 15.54 -1.27
CA LEU A 36 -8.53 16.39 -2.37
C LEU A 36 -9.54 16.52 -3.51
N ALA A 37 -10.17 15.42 -3.92
CA ALA A 37 -11.17 15.43 -4.98
C ALA A 37 -12.39 16.28 -4.60
N ARG A 38 -12.76 16.31 -3.31
CA ARG A 38 -13.84 17.18 -2.81
C ARG A 38 -13.42 18.65 -2.84
N ASP A 39 -12.21 18.97 -2.39
CA ASP A 39 -11.70 20.34 -2.37
C ASP A 39 -11.57 20.93 -3.79
N LEU A 40 -11.18 20.10 -4.76
CA LEU A 40 -11.05 20.47 -6.17
C LEU A 40 -12.38 20.45 -6.95
N GLY A 41 -13.51 20.11 -6.31
CA GLY A 41 -14.81 19.98 -6.99
C GLY A 41 -14.91 18.78 -7.95
N ALA A 42 -13.94 17.86 -7.91
CA ALA A 42 -13.84 16.68 -8.77
C ALA A 42 -14.40 15.40 -8.11
N ALA A 43 -15.38 15.51 -7.22
CA ALA A 43 -15.95 14.41 -6.43
C ALA A 43 -16.91 13.47 -7.22
N GLY A 44 -16.68 13.30 -8.51
CA GLY A 44 -17.49 12.43 -9.38
C GLY A 44 -17.15 10.93 -9.23
N VAL A 45 -18.05 10.08 -9.71
CA VAL A 45 -17.89 8.60 -9.69
C VAL A 45 -16.58 8.15 -10.35
N ALA A 46 -16.17 8.80 -11.44
CA ALA A 46 -14.91 8.52 -12.10
C ALA A 46 -13.69 8.79 -11.20
N SER A 47 -13.71 9.88 -10.43
CA SER A 47 -12.62 10.21 -9.50
C SER A 47 -12.52 9.21 -8.34
N LEU A 48 -13.67 8.76 -7.82
CA LEU A 48 -13.72 7.71 -6.80
C LEU A 48 -13.18 6.38 -7.33
N ALA A 49 -13.55 6.00 -8.55
CA ALA A 49 -13.06 4.78 -9.18
C ALA A 49 -11.53 4.83 -9.39
N ILE A 50 -11.00 5.96 -9.87
CA ILE A 50 -9.55 6.15 -10.05
C ILE A 50 -8.85 6.09 -8.69
N GLY A 51 -9.36 6.81 -7.68
CA GLY A 51 -8.79 6.80 -6.34
C GLY A 51 -8.76 5.40 -5.73
N ALA A 52 -9.82 4.60 -5.91
CA ALA A 52 -9.88 3.23 -5.43
C ALA A 52 -8.88 2.31 -6.14
N VAL A 53 -8.70 2.46 -7.46
CA VAL A 53 -7.70 1.70 -8.23
C VAL A 53 -6.29 2.09 -7.79
N VAL A 54 -5.97 3.38 -7.71
CA VAL A 54 -4.62 3.86 -7.36
C VAL A 54 -4.25 3.43 -5.94
N SER A 55 -5.14 3.66 -4.95
CA SER A 55 -4.90 3.24 -3.57
C SER A 55 -4.78 1.72 -3.42
N GLY A 56 -5.61 0.95 -4.11
CA GLY A 56 -5.54 -0.51 -4.14
C GLY A 56 -4.23 -1.02 -4.74
N LEU A 57 -3.76 -0.43 -5.84
CA LEU A 57 -2.47 -0.76 -6.46
C LEU A 57 -1.29 -0.45 -5.52
N ILE A 58 -1.35 0.66 -4.77
CA ILE A 58 -0.33 1.00 -3.77
C ILE A 58 -0.31 -0.03 -2.64
N GLY A 59 -1.47 -0.39 -2.07
CA GLY A 59 -1.55 -1.42 -1.04
C GLY A 59 -1.06 -2.79 -1.52
N LEU A 60 -1.43 -3.16 -2.75
CA LEU A 60 -0.97 -4.40 -3.39
C LEU A 60 0.55 -4.40 -3.61
N TRP A 61 1.12 -3.25 -4.01
CA TRP A 61 2.56 -3.11 -4.21
C TRP A 61 3.33 -3.23 -2.89
N ILE A 62 2.82 -2.63 -1.80
CA ILE A 62 3.41 -2.76 -0.46
C ILE A 62 3.40 -4.21 0.00
N TRP A 63 2.27 -4.90 -0.18
CA TRP A 63 2.19 -6.33 0.11
C TRP A 63 3.18 -7.15 -0.72
N ARG A 64 3.29 -6.84 -2.03
CA ARG A 64 4.19 -7.55 -2.94
C ARG A 64 5.67 -7.27 -2.66
N ALA A 65 5.99 -6.06 -2.20
CA ALA A 65 7.34 -5.63 -1.86
C ALA A 65 7.80 -6.17 -0.50
N ASP A 66 6.87 -6.67 0.34
CA ASP A 66 7.13 -7.17 1.69
C ASP A 66 8.03 -6.21 2.51
N LEU A 67 7.76 -4.91 2.35
CA LEU A 67 8.31 -3.80 3.15
C LEU A 67 7.84 -3.90 4.60
#